data_AF-A5CQ01-F1
#
_entry.id   AF-A5CQ01-F1
#
_cell.length_a   1.000
_cell.length_b   1.000
_cell.length_c   1.000
_cell.angle_alpha   90.00
_cell.angle_beta   90.00
_cell.angle_gamma   90.00
#
_symmetry.space_group_name_H-M   'P 1'
#
loop_
_entity.id
_entity.type
_entity.pdbx_description
1 polymer ?
#
loop_
_entity_poly.entity_id
_entity_poly.type
_entity_poly.pdbx_seq_one_letter_code
_entity_poly.pdbx_strand_id
1 'polypeptide(L)' 'MKGDETIDGVPVTEERIQAWADEAEAGYDVGALKKFSRGRSGRGARPSQVVAVQLTDEELAAVDARATRAGRYDPR' A
#
# COMPACT_ATOMS: atom_id res chain seq x y z
N MET A 1 -16.97 22.04 24.59
CA MET A 1 -15.57 21.73 24.97
C MET A 1 -15.05 20.72 23.97
N LYS A 2 -13.81 20.92 23.49
CA LYS A 2 -13.18 20.14 22.40
C LYS A 2 -13.34 18.64 22.65
N GLY A 3 -13.72 17.89 21.61
CA GLY A 3 -13.88 16.44 21.68
C GLY A 3 -12.54 15.75 21.91
N ASP A 4 -12.57 14.55 22.49
CA ASP A 4 -11.41 13.76 22.82
C ASP A 4 -10.70 13.27 21.53
N GLU A 5 -9.90 14.13 20.93
CA GLU A 5 -9.09 13.82 19.76
C GLU A 5 -8.05 12.77 20.17
N THR A 6 -8.21 11.55 19.68
CA THR A 6 -7.32 10.42 19.96
C THR A 6 -6.74 9.88 18.66
N ILE A 7 -5.47 9.49 18.69
CA ILE A 7 -4.82 8.74 17.61
C ILE A 7 -4.40 7.39 18.21
N ASP A 8 -4.86 6.29 17.62
CA ASP A 8 -4.65 4.93 18.10
C ASP A 8 -5.05 4.73 19.58
N GLY A 9 -6.12 5.41 20.01
CA GLY A 9 -6.61 5.37 21.39
C GLY A 9 -5.80 6.21 22.38
N VAL A 10 -4.79 6.95 21.91
CA VAL A 10 -3.98 7.85 22.73
C VAL A 10 -4.47 9.29 22.56
N PRO A 11 -4.80 10.02 23.65
CA PRO A 11 -5.22 11.41 23.57
C PRO A 11 -4.12 12.29 22.97
N VAL A 12 -4.53 13.16 22.06
CA VAL A 12 -3.68 14.16 21.44
C VAL A 12 -3.54 15.34 22.41
N THR A 13 -2.31 15.71 22.73
CA THR A 13 -2.02 16.87 23.59
C THR A 13 -1.78 18.10 22.72
N GLU A 14 -1.96 19.29 23.28
CA GLU A 14 -1.75 20.54 22.54
C GLU A 14 -0.28 20.69 22.08
N GLU A 15 0.68 20.17 22.85
CA GLU A 15 2.08 20.15 22.46
C GLU A 15 2.33 19.26 21.22
N ARG A 16 1.58 18.16 21.06
CA ARG A 16 1.65 17.32 19.87
C ARG A 16 1.09 18.05 18.65
N ILE A 17 0.01 18.79 18.83
CA ILE A 17 -0.60 19.60 17.77
C ILE A 17 0.39 20.68 17.31
N GLN A 18 1.01 21.40 18.25
CA GLN A 18 2.01 22.42 17.91
C GLN A 18 3.21 21.82 17.18
N ALA A 19 3.73 20.68 17.63
CA ALA A 19 4.84 20.00 16.96
C ALA A 19 4.49 19.62 15.50
N TRP A 20 3.28 19.13 15.24
CA TRP A 20 2.83 18.83 13.87
C TRP A 20 2.62 20.07 13.02
N ALA A 21 2.16 21.18 13.61
CA ALA A 21 2.03 22.46 12.91
C ALA A 21 3.41 22.98 12.48
N ASP A 22 4.38 22.99 13.39
CA ASP A 22 5.76 23.40 13.11
C ASP A 22 6.40 22.51 12.04
N GLU A 23 6.16 21.19 12.09
CA GLU A 23 6.65 20.23 11.11
C GLU A 23 6.04 20.48 9.71
N ALA A 24 4.75 20.80 9.64
CA ALA A 24 4.08 21.12 8.38
C ALA A 24 4.57 22.44 7.77
N GLU A 25 4.85 23.45 8.60
CA GLU A 25 5.39 24.75 8.17
C GLU A 25 6.85 24.64 7.71
N ALA A 26 7.66 23.80 8.35
CA ALA A 26 9.04 23.54 7.93
C ALA A 26 9.12 22.85 6.55
N GLY A 27 8.10 22.07 6.21
CA GLY A 27 7.98 21.36 4.94
C GLY A 27 8.89 20.14 4.84
N TYR A 28 8.44 19.12 4.09
CA TYR A 28 9.21 17.89 3.90
C TYR A 28 10.11 17.93 2.66
N ASP A 29 11.31 17.38 2.77
CA ASP A 29 12.13 17.06 1.60
C ASP A 29 11.48 15.92 0.79
N VAL A 30 10.76 16.30 -0.25
CA VAL A 30 10.12 15.37 -1.21
C VAL A 30 11.13 14.43 -1.88
N GLY A 31 12.40 14.82 -1.98
CA GLY A 31 13.49 13.99 -2.50
C GLY A 31 13.85 12.84 -1.56
N ALA A 32 13.85 13.09 -0.25
CA ALA A 32 14.02 12.06 0.77
C ALA A 32 12.80 11.13 0.84
N LEU A 33 11.58 11.66 0.78
CA LEU A 33 10.35 10.85 0.78
C LEU A 33 10.25 9.90 -0.42
N LYS A 34 10.66 10.34 -1.62
CA LYS A 34 10.71 9.49 -2.82
C LYS A 34 11.70 8.32 -2.69
N LYS A 35 12.76 8.44 -1.89
CA LYS A 35 13.69 7.32 -1.64
C LYS A 35 13.03 6.20 -0.84
N PHE A 36 12.09 6.55 0.04
CA PHE A 36 11.28 5.59 0.80
C PHE A 36 10.05 5.12 0.03
N SER A 37 9.60 5.85 -1.00
CA SER A 37 8.49 5.45 -1.89
C SER A 37 8.89 4.39 -2.92
N ARG A 38 9.77 3.44 -2.55
CA ARG A 38 9.67 2.15 -3.21
C ARG A 38 8.38 1.55 -2.69
N GLY A 39 7.34 1.62 -3.53
CA GLY A 39 6.13 0.83 -3.32
C GLY A 39 6.49 -0.65 -3.10
N ARG A 40 5.47 -1.47 -2.84
CA ARG A 40 5.59 -2.93 -2.65
C ARG A 40 6.71 -3.47 -3.53
N SER A 41 7.73 -4.08 -2.92
CA SER A 41 8.90 -4.63 -3.62
C SER A 41 8.46 -5.25 -4.94
N GLY A 42 8.98 -4.69 -6.04
CA GLY A 42 8.67 -5.18 -7.37
C GLY A 42 8.84 -6.70 -7.38
N ARG A 43 7.90 -7.43 -8.01
CA ARG A 43 8.00 -8.90 -8.05
C ARG A 43 9.25 -9.29 -8.85
N GLY A 44 10.34 -9.57 -8.14
CA GLY A 44 11.59 -10.04 -8.73
C GLY A 44 12.63 -8.93 -8.99
N ALA A 45 13.84 -9.38 -9.34
CA ALA A 45 15.00 -8.51 -9.61
C ALA A 45 14.88 -7.70 -10.92
N ARG A 46 13.84 -7.97 -11.74
CA ARG A 46 13.55 -7.31 -13.01
C ARG A 46 12.05 -7.02 -13.12
N PRO A 47 11.65 -6.02 -13.93
CA PRO A 47 10.24 -5.80 -14.25
C PRO A 47 9.59 -7.07 -14.83
N SER A 48 8.34 -7.32 -14.48
CA SER A 48 7.57 -8.44 -15.04
C SER A 48 7.44 -8.30 -16.57
N GLN A 49 7.63 -9.40 -17.29
CA GLN A 49 7.30 -9.49 -18.71
C GLN A 49 5.82 -9.86 -18.88
N VAL A 50 5.12 -9.16 -19.77
CA VAL A 50 3.75 -9.50 -20.18
C VAL A 50 3.82 -10.43 -21.40
N VAL A 51 3.17 -11.59 -21.33
CA VAL A 51 3.06 -12.55 -22.43
C VAL A 51 1.57 -12.77 -22.69
N ALA A 52 1.12 -12.49 -23.92
CA ALA A 52 -0.25 -12.76 -24.33
C ALA A 52 -0.41 -14.26 -24.64
N VAL A 53 -1.39 -14.91 -24.02
CA VAL A 53 -1.71 -16.33 -24.22
C VAL A 53 -3.21 -16.43 -24.51
N GLN A 54 -3.58 -17.21 -25.51
CA GLN A 54 -4.97 -17.51 -25.81
C GLN A 54 -5.40 -18.72 -24.97
N LEU A 55 -6.47 -18.56 -24.21
CA LEU A 55 -7.08 -19.60 -23.41
C LEU A 55 -8.55 -19.67 -23.78
N THR A 56 -9.11 -20.88 -23.80
CA THR A 56 -10.55 -21.09 -23.80
C THR A 56 -11.13 -20.77 -22.42
N ASP A 57 -12.45 -20.57 -22.35
CA ASP A 57 -13.14 -20.29 -21.08
C ASP A 57 -12.95 -21.43 -20.05
N GLU A 58 -12.93 -22.68 -20.51
CA GLU A 58 -12.70 -23.85 -19.67
C GLU A 58 -11.28 -23.85 -19.06
N GLU A 59 -10.28 -23.54 -19.87
CA GLU A 59 -8.88 -23.48 -19.41
C GLU A 59 -8.66 -22.33 -18.44
N LEU A 60 -9.29 -21.17 -18.67
CA LEU A 60 -9.23 -20.04 -17.74
C LEU A 60 -9.83 -20.42 -16.39
N ALA A 61 -11.01 -21.05 -16.38
CA ALA A 61 -11.64 -21.53 -15.15
C ALA A 61 -10.78 -22.55 -14.40
N ALA A 62 -10.10 -23.46 -15.12
CA ALA A 62 -9.19 -24.43 -14.52
C ALA A 62 -7.95 -23.76 -13.88
N VAL A 63 -7.40 -22.72 -14.51
CA VAL A 63 -6.29 -21.93 -13.97
C VAL A 63 -6.71 -21.20 -12.69
N ASP A 64 -7.87 -20.55 -12.70
CA ASP A 64 -8.40 -19.83 -11.54
C ASP A 64 -8.66 -20.78 -10.37
N ALA A 65 -9.30 -21.93 -10.61
CA ALA A 65 -9.52 -22.95 -9.58
C ALA A 65 -8.21 -23.44 -8.96
N ARG A 66 -7.17 -23.63 -9.79
CA ARG A 66 -5.83 -24.01 -9.31
C ARG A 66 -5.18 -22.89 -8.49
N ALA A 67 -5.30 -21.64 -8.93
CA ALA A 67 -4.66 -20.50 -8.29
C ALA A 67 -5.29 -20.19 -6.91
N THR A 68 -6.61 -20.30 -6.81
CA THR A 68 -7.36 -20.18 -5.55
C THR A 68 -6.96 -21.27 -4.56
N ARG A 69 -6.89 -22.54 -5.01
CA ARG A 69 -6.42 -23.66 -4.15
C ARG A 69 -5.01 -23.44 -3.64
N ALA A 70 -4.14 -22.82 -4.43
CA ALA A 70 -2.76 -22.53 -4.05
C ALA A 70 -2.62 -21.30 -3.13
N GLY A 71 -3.71 -20.57 -2.84
CA GLY A 71 -3.67 -19.32 -2.07
C GLY A 71 -2.91 -18.19 -2.78
N ARG A 72 -2.76 -18.28 -4.10
CA ARG A 72 -2.00 -17.30 -4.92
C ARG A 72 -2.88 -16.33 -5.68
N TYR A 73 -4.19 -16.54 -5.64
CA TYR A 73 -5.20 -15.70 -6.29
C TYR A 73 -6.45 -15.65 -5.42
N ASP A 74 -7.04 -14.47 -5.33
CA ASP A 74 -8.29 -14.17 -4.62
C ASP A 74 -9.11 -13.25 -5.53
N PRO A 75 -10.26 -13.69 -6.04
CA PRO A 75 -10.98 -13.02 -7.12
C PRO A 75 -11.81 -11.79 -6.69
N ARG A 76 -11.57 -11.22 -5.49
CA ARG A 76 -12.35 -10.08 -4.95
C ARG A 76 -12.26 -8.81 -5.81
#